data_AF-A0A495XKE4-F1
#
_entry.id   AF-A0A495XKE4-F1
#
_cell.length_a   1.000
_cell.length_b   1.000
_cell.length_c   1.000
_cell.angle_alpha   90.00
_cell.angle_beta   90.00
_cell.angle_gamma   90.00
#
_symmetry.space_group_name_H-M   'P 1'
#
loop_
_entity.id
_entity.type
_entity.pdbx_description
1 polymer ?
#
loop_
_entity_poly.entity_id
_entity_poly.type
_entity_poly.pdbx_seq_one_letter_code
_entity_poly.pdbx_strand_id
1 'polypeptide(L)'
;MTVPGSGALDPRQRELTARVHVMVTLEPGTLMVKALPPGALRSYLAGEVSQGVWGRQAPFDHRVVGGTVVRAQDVAELRTPVEFMRALRLDYPGSPFRPDLPALHVMEFPAVHPNKFVVPFGAPSLPDLGWTSDPVREAAYAMADAAAAAGVNPNTYRKQINPWPYSGTGITADPQLGVPEWWRRYDRVPGGSRIVEHRANGERVEVAVYQGEVFGWEPVR
;
A
#
# COMPACT_ATOMS: atom_id res chain seq x y z
N MET A 1 -11.06 -24.77 8.21
CA MET A 1 -10.35 -23.55 8.65
C MET A 1 -10.83 -22.39 7.79
N THR A 2 -11.26 -21.28 8.37
CA THR A 2 -11.78 -20.13 7.60
C THR A 2 -10.62 -19.28 7.10
N VAL A 3 -10.65 -18.91 5.81
CA VAL A 3 -9.67 -18.00 5.23
C VAL A 3 -9.91 -16.59 5.77
N PRO A 4 -8.91 -15.86 6.29
CA PRO A 4 -9.12 -14.52 6.84
C PRO A 4 -9.45 -13.47 5.77
N GLY A 5 -9.71 -12.23 6.20
CA GLY A 5 -9.97 -11.10 5.31
C GLY A 5 -11.20 -11.35 4.42
N SER A 6 -11.04 -11.16 3.11
CA SER A 6 -12.08 -11.44 2.11
C SER A 6 -12.64 -12.88 2.15
N GLY A 7 -11.87 -13.84 2.68
CA GLY A 7 -12.30 -15.22 2.85
C GLY A 7 -13.31 -15.42 3.99
N ALA A 8 -13.34 -14.49 4.95
CA ALA A 8 -14.27 -14.52 6.07
C ALA A 8 -15.59 -13.80 5.75
N LEU A 9 -15.66 -13.10 4.62
CA LEU A 9 -16.83 -12.36 4.18
C LEU A 9 -17.84 -13.28 3.48
N ASP A 10 -19.12 -13.07 3.73
CA ASP A 10 -20.19 -13.63 2.92
C ASP A 10 -20.29 -12.90 1.54
N PRO A 11 -21.06 -13.43 0.56
CA PRO A 11 -21.18 -12.82 -0.76
C PRO A 11 -21.66 -11.35 -0.72
N ARG A 12 -22.59 -11.00 0.16
CA ARG A 12 -23.13 -9.64 0.27
C ARG A 12 -22.10 -8.70 0.89
N GLN A 13 -21.37 -9.15 1.89
CA GLN A 13 -20.28 -8.39 2.51
C GLN A 13 -19.15 -8.10 1.52
N ARG A 14 -18.78 -9.06 0.66
CA ARG A 14 -17.80 -8.84 -0.41
C ARG A 14 -18.26 -7.77 -1.39
N GLU A 15 -19.51 -7.85 -1.83
CA GLU A 15 -20.10 -6.87 -2.75
C GLU A 15 -20.11 -5.48 -2.12
N LEU A 16 -20.59 -5.34 -0.88
CA LEU A 16 -20.61 -4.06 -0.15
C LEU A 16 -19.20 -3.47 0.02
N THR A 17 -18.22 -4.32 0.35
CA THR A 17 -16.83 -3.90 0.51
C THR A 17 -16.25 -3.44 -0.83
N ALA A 18 -16.53 -4.16 -1.92
CA ALA A 18 -16.04 -3.78 -3.25
C ALA A 18 -16.67 -2.48 -3.77
N ARG A 19 -17.93 -2.17 -3.41
CA ARG A 19 -18.61 -0.92 -3.78
C ARG A 19 -17.88 0.34 -3.30
N VAL A 20 -17.06 0.25 -2.26
CA VAL A 20 -16.18 1.37 -1.84
C VAL A 20 -15.34 1.86 -3.02
N HIS A 21 -14.80 0.95 -3.84
CA HIS A 21 -13.96 1.27 -4.99
C HIS A 21 -14.72 1.71 -6.25
N VAL A 22 -16.06 1.79 -6.18
CA VAL A 22 -16.87 2.53 -7.15
C VAL A 22 -16.90 4.02 -6.80
N MET A 23 -16.89 4.35 -5.50
CA MET A 23 -16.97 5.73 -4.99
C MET A 23 -15.59 6.35 -4.74
N VAL A 24 -14.61 5.51 -4.41
CA VAL A 24 -13.25 5.87 -4.07
C VAL A 24 -12.36 5.56 -5.26
N THR A 25 -12.24 6.53 -6.17
CA THR A 25 -11.41 6.44 -7.36
C THR A 25 -10.13 7.27 -7.22
N LEU A 26 -9.24 7.10 -8.20
CA LEU A 26 -8.02 7.89 -8.36
C LEU A 26 -8.12 8.70 -9.65
N GLU A 27 -8.05 10.01 -9.51
CA GLU A 27 -7.90 10.93 -10.64
C GLU A 27 -6.43 11.29 -10.86
N PRO A 28 -6.03 11.72 -12.07
CA PRO A 28 -4.70 12.29 -12.30
C PRO A 28 -4.38 13.38 -11.28
N GLY A 29 -3.24 13.25 -10.61
CA GLY A 29 -2.80 14.20 -9.58
C GLY A 29 -3.31 13.90 -8.16
N THR A 30 -4.14 12.88 -7.96
CA THR A 30 -4.51 12.40 -6.61
C THR A 30 -3.25 12.15 -5.80
N LEU A 31 -3.10 12.81 -4.65
CA LEU A 31 -1.92 12.65 -3.81
C LEU A 31 -1.96 11.29 -3.13
N MET A 32 -0.92 10.50 -3.35
CA MET A 32 -0.75 9.16 -2.80
C MET A 32 0.34 9.17 -1.72
N VAL A 33 0.21 8.25 -0.77
CA VAL A 33 1.12 8.06 0.34
C VAL A 33 1.62 6.62 0.33
N LYS A 34 2.94 6.46 0.48
CA LYS A 34 3.60 5.17 0.72
C LYS A 34 4.37 5.21 2.03
N ALA A 35 4.05 4.32 2.96
CA ALA A 35 4.90 4.09 4.13
C ALA A 35 6.25 3.51 3.70
N LEU A 36 7.35 4.12 4.16
CA LEU A 36 8.71 3.71 3.83
C LEU A 36 9.32 2.91 4.99
N PRO A 37 9.92 1.73 4.72
CA PRO A 37 10.62 0.97 5.75
C PRO A 37 11.71 1.80 6.43
N PRO A 38 12.03 1.54 7.71
CA PRO A 38 13.16 2.14 8.38
C PRO A 38 14.45 2.06 7.54
N GLY A 39 15.17 3.17 7.44
CA GLY A 39 16.40 3.29 6.65
C GLY A 39 16.19 3.61 5.16
N ALA A 40 14.97 3.50 4.61
CA ALA A 40 14.71 3.75 3.20
C ALA A 40 15.02 5.20 2.77
N LEU A 41 14.80 6.20 3.66
CA LEU A 41 15.17 7.60 3.39
C LEU A 41 16.65 7.71 2.98
N ARG A 42 17.55 7.07 3.73
CA ARG A 42 18.99 7.09 3.44
C ARG A 42 19.27 6.52 2.06
N SER A 43 18.64 5.39 1.71
CA SER A 43 18.81 4.77 0.40
C SER A 43 18.30 5.67 -0.75
N TYR A 44 17.18 6.38 -0.54
CA TYR A 44 16.68 7.36 -1.51
C TYR A 44 17.65 8.53 -1.69
N LEU A 45 18.11 9.14 -0.60
CA LEU A 45 19.05 10.27 -0.62
C LEU A 45 20.44 9.89 -1.16
N ALA A 46 20.89 8.65 -0.93
CA ALA A 46 22.15 8.14 -1.45
C ALA A 46 22.09 7.74 -2.94
N GLY A 47 20.92 7.85 -3.58
CA GLY A 47 20.74 7.46 -4.98
C GLY A 47 20.93 5.96 -5.20
N GLU A 48 20.63 5.13 -4.20
CA GLU A 48 20.91 3.70 -4.27
C GLU A 48 20.12 3.01 -5.40
N VAL A 49 20.80 2.05 -6.05
CA VAL A 49 20.21 1.08 -6.97
C VAL A 49 20.81 -0.28 -6.62
N SER A 50 19.96 -1.26 -6.33
CA SER A 50 20.33 -2.62 -5.96
C SER A 50 19.40 -3.62 -6.62
N GLN A 51 19.97 -4.68 -7.19
CA GLN A 51 19.20 -5.81 -7.73
C GLN A 51 18.54 -6.66 -6.63
N GLY A 52 18.84 -6.38 -5.36
CA GLY A 52 18.42 -7.20 -4.25
C GLY A 52 19.19 -8.53 -4.19
N VAL A 53 18.81 -9.35 -3.22
CA VAL A 53 19.28 -10.71 -3.04
C VAL A 53 18.05 -11.59 -2.83
N TRP A 54 17.83 -12.57 -3.71
CA TRP A 54 16.66 -13.44 -3.65
C TRP A 54 16.49 -14.05 -2.25
N GLY A 55 15.27 -13.94 -1.71
CA GLY A 55 14.93 -14.44 -0.37
C GLY A 55 15.51 -13.66 0.82
N ARG A 56 16.34 -12.62 0.59
CA ARG A 56 17.01 -11.87 1.67
C ARG A 56 16.79 -10.36 1.62
N GLN A 57 16.84 -9.76 0.43
CA GLN A 57 16.68 -8.32 0.26
C GLN A 57 15.96 -8.06 -1.06
N ALA A 58 14.87 -7.29 -1.02
CA ALA A 58 14.18 -6.90 -2.24
C ALA A 58 15.07 -5.97 -3.10
N PRO A 59 14.92 -6.00 -4.44
CA PRO A 59 15.51 -4.98 -5.29
C PRO A 59 15.05 -3.58 -4.86
N PHE A 60 15.93 -2.61 -5.03
CA PHE A 60 15.69 -1.21 -4.69
C PHE A 60 16.20 -0.32 -5.83
N ASP A 61 15.44 0.71 -6.17
CA ASP A 61 15.88 1.76 -7.08
C ASP A 61 15.24 3.06 -6.61
N HIS A 62 16.06 4.03 -6.21
CA HIS A 62 15.59 5.30 -5.67
C HIS A 62 14.68 6.10 -6.63
N ARG A 63 14.69 5.76 -7.92
CA ARG A 63 13.93 6.43 -8.99
C ARG A 63 12.54 5.82 -9.19
N VAL A 64 12.23 4.71 -8.52
CA VAL A 64 10.96 3.99 -8.71
C VAL A 64 10.19 3.85 -7.41
N VAL A 65 8.88 3.74 -7.56
CA VAL A 65 7.96 3.52 -6.46
C VAL A 65 6.83 2.61 -6.94
N GLY A 66 6.50 1.65 -6.09
CA GLY A 66 5.47 0.64 -6.30
C GLY A 66 5.10 0.00 -4.97
N GLY A 67 4.28 -1.06 -4.99
CA GLY A 67 3.78 -1.67 -3.76
C GLY A 67 2.50 -1.01 -3.24
N THR A 68 2.15 -1.30 -2.00
CA THR A 68 0.91 -0.80 -1.37
C THR A 68 1.01 0.69 -1.05
N VAL A 69 -0.03 1.42 -1.42
CA VAL A 69 -0.17 2.87 -1.24
C VAL A 69 -1.62 3.23 -0.96
N VAL A 70 -1.83 4.39 -0.34
CA VAL A 70 -3.16 4.93 0.01
C VAL A 70 -3.27 6.38 -0.47
N ARG A 71 -4.48 6.95 -0.54
CA ARG A 71 -4.61 8.40 -0.81
C ARG A 71 -4.23 9.18 0.43
N ALA A 72 -3.58 10.33 0.25
CA ALA A 72 -3.21 11.20 1.36
C ALA A 72 -4.42 11.65 2.19
N GLN A 73 -5.56 11.91 1.53
CA GLN A 73 -6.80 12.32 2.20
C GLN A 73 -7.36 11.26 3.16
N ASP A 74 -7.13 9.97 2.89
CA ASP A 74 -7.65 8.87 3.72
C ASP A 74 -6.80 8.64 4.98
N VAL A 75 -5.64 9.30 5.06
CA VAL A 75 -4.70 9.23 6.19
C VAL A 75 -4.29 10.62 6.70
N ALA A 76 -5.03 11.67 6.33
CA ALA A 76 -4.67 13.05 6.63
C ALA A 76 -4.62 13.36 8.14
N GLU A 77 -5.39 12.61 8.93
CA GLU A 77 -5.47 12.75 10.39
C GLU A 77 -4.37 11.96 11.13
N LEU A 78 -3.63 11.09 10.44
CA LEU A 78 -2.56 10.30 11.08
C LEU A 78 -1.33 11.19 11.29
N ARG A 79 -0.82 11.22 12.53
CA ARG A 79 0.30 12.09 12.94
C ARG A 79 1.52 11.30 13.40
N THR A 80 1.33 10.12 13.98
CA THR A 80 2.37 9.37 14.67
C THR A 80 2.68 8.01 14.00
N PRO A 81 3.88 7.45 14.17
CA PRO A 81 4.23 6.13 13.64
C PRO A 81 3.24 5.02 14.01
N VAL A 82 2.73 5.03 15.26
CA VAL A 82 1.80 3.99 15.74
C VAL A 82 0.42 4.10 15.06
N GLU A 83 -0.04 5.31 14.75
CA GLU A 83 -1.30 5.53 14.02
C GLU A 83 -1.20 4.99 12.60
N PHE A 84 -0.13 5.32 11.87
CA PHE A 84 0.12 4.75 10.54
C PHE A 84 0.26 3.24 10.57
N MET A 85 0.99 2.69 11.56
CA MET A 85 1.18 1.25 11.67
C MET A 85 -0.15 0.51 11.83
N ARG A 86 -1.06 1.02 12.68
CA ARG A 86 -2.39 0.45 12.90
C ARG A 86 -3.27 0.61 11.66
N ALA A 87 -3.45 1.86 11.19
CA ALA A 87 -4.33 2.18 10.07
C ALA A 87 -3.94 1.44 8.79
N LEU A 88 -2.63 1.27 8.53
CA LEU A 88 -2.11 0.61 7.33
C LEU A 88 -1.79 -0.87 7.52
N ARG A 89 -2.11 -1.45 8.69
CA ARG A 89 -1.83 -2.85 9.05
C ARG A 89 -0.38 -3.27 8.76
N LEU A 90 0.56 -2.41 9.15
CA LEU A 90 2.00 -2.65 9.00
C LEU A 90 2.55 -3.61 10.07
N ASP A 91 1.69 -4.25 10.87
CA ASP A 91 2.01 -5.14 11.99
C ASP A 91 2.13 -6.64 11.59
N TYR A 92 2.19 -6.93 10.29
CA TYR A 92 2.29 -8.31 9.78
C TYR A 92 3.60 -9.01 10.17
N PRO A 93 3.62 -10.36 10.24
CA PRO A 93 4.84 -11.13 10.53
C PRO A 93 5.98 -10.78 9.58
N GLY A 94 7.16 -10.46 10.13
CA GLY A 94 8.33 -10.06 9.34
C GLY A 94 8.32 -8.60 8.86
N SER A 95 7.29 -7.82 9.20
CA SER A 95 7.29 -6.38 8.96
C SER A 95 8.54 -5.72 9.55
N PRO A 96 9.09 -4.67 8.93
CA PRO A 96 10.16 -3.86 9.52
C PRO A 96 9.61 -2.72 10.39
N PHE A 97 8.29 -2.48 10.42
CA PHE A 97 7.67 -1.39 11.17
C PHE A 97 7.43 -1.78 12.63
N ARG A 98 7.69 -0.87 13.57
CA ARG A 98 7.53 -1.11 15.01
C ARG A 98 6.75 0.03 15.67
N PRO A 99 5.96 -0.25 16.72
CA PRO A 99 5.17 0.77 17.41
C PRO A 99 6.01 1.83 18.12
N ASP A 100 7.25 1.49 18.49
CA ASP A 100 8.20 2.33 19.21
C ASP A 100 9.18 3.07 18.27
N LEU A 101 8.92 3.07 16.96
CA LEU A 101 9.73 3.86 16.03
C LEU A 101 9.71 5.34 16.45
N PRO A 102 10.89 5.99 16.60
CA PRO A 102 10.93 7.41 16.95
C PRO A 102 10.35 8.30 15.85
N ALA A 103 10.42 7.83 14.60
CA ALA A 103 9.80 8.44 13.45
C ALA A 103 9.47 7.41 12.36
N LEU A 104 8.46 7.74 11.54
CA LEU A 104 8.08 7.02 10.34
C LEU A 104 8.25 7.95 9.14
N HIS A 105 8.85 7.44 8.07
CA HIS A 105 8.92 8.17 6.81
C HIS A 105 7.80 7.72 5.87
N VAL A 106 7.14 8.67 5.23
CA VAL A 106 6.19 8.41 4.15
C VAL A 106 6.62 9.14 2.90
N MET A 107 6.41 8.53 1.73
CA MET A 107 6.59 9.18 0.44
C MET A 107 5.24 9.66 -0.07
N GLU A 108 5.12 10.97 -0.31
CA GLU A 108 3.98 11.62 -0.93
C GLU A 108 4.26 11.87 -2.41
N PHE A 109 3.37 11.42 -3.29
CA PHE A 109 3.53 11.60 -4.74
C PHE A 109 2.19 11.67 -5.47
N PRO A 110 2.07 12.45 -6.56
CA PRO A 110 0.85 12.50 -7.34
C PRO A 110 0.66 11.22 -8.17
N ALA A 111 -0.58 10.73 -8.28
CA ALA A 111 -0.96 9.68 -9.20
C ALA A 111 -0.98 10.23 -10.65
N VAL A 112 0.19 10.30 -11.31
CA VAL A 112 0.29 10.77 -12.70
C VAL A 112 -0.40 9.82 -13.68
N HIS A 113 -0.30 8.51 -13.43
CA HIS A 113 -0.89 7.46 -14.24
C HIS A 113 -1.84 6.59 -13.39
N PRO A 114 -3.11 6.99 -13.18
CA PRO A 114 -4.06 6.23 -12.35
C PRO A 114 -4.23 4.76 -12.77
N ASN A 115 -4.06 4.43 -14.04
CA ASN A 115 -4.09 3.05 -14.56
C ASN A 115 -2.94 2.15 -14.06
N LYS A 116 -1.93 2.70 -13.37
CA LYS A 116 -0.84 1.93 -12.72
C LYS A 116 -1.23 1.43 -11.33
N PHE A 117 -2.35 1.89 -10.80
CA PHE A 117 -2.86 1.52 -9.49
C PHE A 117 -3.99 0.52 -9.70
N VAL A 118 -3.93 -0.58 -8.94
CA VAL A 118 -5.00 -1.58 -8.95
C VAL A 118 -5.47 -1.81 -7.54
N VAL A 119 -6.78 -1.93 -7.37
CA VAL A 119 -7.39 -2.38 -6.14
C VAL A 119 -6.94 -3.83 -5.91
N PRO A 120 -6.32 -4.11 -4.76
CA PRO A 120 -5.72 -5.40 -4.52
C PRO A 120 -6.74 -6.38 -3.94
N PHE A 121 -7.72 -6.78 -4.76
CA PHE A 121 -8.62 -7.87 -4.38
C PHE A 121 -7.87 -9.20 -4.41
N GLY A 122 -8.02 -9.98 -3.34
CA GLY A 122 -7.32 -11.23 -3.10
C GLY A 122 -7.86 -11.92 -1.85
N ALA A 123 -7.08 -12.81 -1.23
CA ALA A 123 -7.36 -13.33 0.10
C ALA A 123 -6.05 -13.58 0.85
N PRO A 124 -5.95 -13.19 2.14
CA PRO A 124 -4.78 -13.49 2.94
C PRO A 124 -4.69 -14.99 3.27
N SER A 125 -3.47 -15.51 3.29
CA SER A 125 -3.19 -16.88 3.75
C SER A 125 -2.70 -16.87 5.19
N LEU A 126 -3.02 -17.93 5.93
CA LEU A 126 -2.32 -18.29 7.18
C LEU A 126 -1.14 -19.21 6.84
N PRO A 127 -0.10 -19.29 7.70
CA PRO A 127 1.03 -20.19 7.51
C PRO A 127 0.60 -21.64 7.24
N ASP A 128 -0.42 -22.13 7.95
CA ASP A 128 -0.90 -23.51 7.85
C ASP A 128 -1.79 -23.78 6.63
N LEU A 129 -2.38 -22.73 6.05
CA LEU A 129 -3.24 -22.85 4.86
C LEU A 129 -2.44 -22.86 3.57
N GLY A 130 -1.24 -22.28 3.54
CA GLY A 130 -0.43 -22.14 2.33
C GLY A 130 -1.01 -21.12 1.33
N TRP A 131 -0.14 -20.26 0.80
CA TRP A 131 -0.49 -19.09 -0.01
C TRP A 131 -1.22 -19.40 -1.33
N THR A 132 -1.19 -20.66 -1.77
CA THR A 132 -1.78 -21.12 -3.03
C THR A 132 -2.79 -22.25 -2.84
N SER A 133 -3.30 -22.46 -1.62
CA SER A 133 -4.30 -23.50 -1.39
C SER A 133 -5.64 -23.16 -2.07
N ASP A 134 -6.41 -24.20 -2.36
CA ASP A 134 -7.72 -24.05 -3.01
C ASP A 134 -8.65 -23.12 -2.23
N PRO A 135 -8.78 -23.20 -0.89
CA PRO A 135 -9.63 -22.27 -0.14
C PRO A 135 -9.23 -20.79 -0.30
N VAL A 136 -7.92 -20.50 -0.31
CA VAL A 136 -7.41 -19.13 -0.50
C VAL A 136 -7.70 -18.65 -1.93
N ARG A 137 -7.53 -19.53 -2.92
CA ARG A 137 -7.82 -19.22 -4.33
C ARG A 137 -9.31 -18.93 -4.55
N GLU A 138 -10.18 -19.78 -4.03
CA GLU A 138 -11.62 -19.60 -4.13
C GLU A 138 -12.08 -18.30 -3.46
N ALA A 139 -11.55 -17.99 -2.27
CA ALA A 139 -11.82 -16.72 -1.59
C ALA A 139 -11.37 -15.49 -2.40
N ALA A 140 -10.16 -15.54 -2.98
CA ALA A 140 -9.63 -14.46 -3.80
C ALA A 140 -10.47 -14.23 -5.06
N TYR A 141 -10.89 -15.31 -5.74
CA TYR A 141 -11.76 -15.22 -6.90
C TYR A 141 -13.16 -14.75 -6.55
N ALA A 142 -13.75 -15.22 -5.45
CA ALA A 142 -15.05 -14.75 -4.98
C ALA A 142 -15.04 -13.23 -4.69
N MET A 143 -13.94 -12.67 -4.17
CA MET A 143 -13.81 -11.23 -3.97
C MET A 143 -13.74 -10.46 -5.30
N ALA A 144 -12.95 -10.94 -6.26
CA ALA A 144 -12.86 -10.31 -7.58
C ALA A 144 -14.18 -10.40 -8.37
N ASP A 145 -14.92 -11.50 -8.23
CA ASP A 145 -16.23 -11.69 -8.86
C ASP A 145 -17.31 -10.81 -8.18
N ALA A 146 -17.26 -10.68 -6.85
CA ALA A 146 -18.11 -9.73 -6.13
C ALA A 146 -17.84 -8.28 -6.55
N ALA A 147 -16.59 -7.91 -6.82
CA ALA A 147 -16.25 -6.59 -7.35
C ALA A 147 -16.82 -6.35 -8.75
N ALA A 148 -16.78 -7.35 -9.63
CA ALA A 148 -17.42 -7.28 -10.94
C ALA A 148 -18.94 -7.07 -10.79
N ALA A 149 -19.59 -7.85 -9.93
CA ALA A 149 -21.02 -7.75 -9.65
C ALA A 149 -21.41 -6.40 -9.02
N ALA A 150 -20.53 -5.81 -8.21
CA ALA A 150 -20.68 -4.49 -7.61
C ALA A 150 -20.53 -3.34 -8.62
N GLY A 151 -20.08 -3.61 -9.85
CA GLY A 151 -19.85 -2.60 -10.89
C GLY A 151 -18.49 -1.88 -10.78
N VAL A 152 -17.52 -2.46 -10.06
CA VAL A 152 -16.15 -1.93 -10.06
C VAL A 152 -15.57 -2.07 -11.46
N ASN A 153 -14.89 -1.02 -11.95
CA ASN A 153 -14.29 -1.03 -13.27
C ASN A 153 -13.25 -2.18 -13.37
N PRO A 154 -13.40 -3.14 -14.31
CA PRO A 154 -12.50 -4.29 -14.42
C PRO A 154 -11.05 -3.91 -14.74
N ASN A 155 -10.79 -2.68 -15.21
CA ASN A 155 -9.43 -2.18 -15.45
C ASN A 155 -8.74 -1.63 -14.20
N THR A 156 -9.47 -1.44 -13.09
CA THR A 156 -8.94 -0.88 -11.85
C THR A 156 -8.64 -1.92 -10.80
N TYR A 157 -8.86 -3.22 -11.06
CA TYR A 157 -8.48 -4.31 -10.17
C TYR A 157 -7.93 -5.50 -10.96
N ARG A 158 -7.46 -6.53 -10.26
CA ARG A 158 -7.03 -7.78 -10.90
C ARG A 158 -7.60 -9.00 -10.18
N LYS A 159 -8.04 -9.99 -10.95
CA LYS A 159 -8.32 -11.35 -10.46
C LYS A 159 -6.99 -12.11 -10.41
N GLN A 160 -6.28 -12.04 -9.30
CA GLN A 160 -5.00 -12.72 -9.11
C GLN A 160 -4.97 -13.50 -7.80
N ILE A 161 -4.22 -14.60 -7.82
CA ILE A 161 -4.03 -15.50 -6.68
C ILE A 161 -2.89 -15.08 -5.77
N ASN A 162 -2.06 -14.12 -6.21
CA ASN A 162 -1.01 -13.60 -5.36
C ASN A 162 -1.68 -12.95 -4.14
N PRO A 163 -1.15 -13.15 -2.93
CA PRO A 163 -1.62 -12.44 -1.76
C PRO A 163 -1.44 -10.94 -2.00
N TRP A 164 -2.55 -10.25 -2.22
CA TRP A 164 -2.59 -8.81 -2.45
C TRP A 164 -3.34 -8.16 -1.30
N PRO A 165 -2.72 -7.16 -0.65
CA PRO A 165 -2.15 -7.24 0.70
C PRO A 165 -3.15 -7.73 1.78
N TYR A 166 -2.96 -7.33 3.04
CA TYR A 166 -3.31 -8.11 4.24
C TYR A 166 -4.78 -8.53 4.40
N SER A 167 -5.74 -7.82 3.80
CA SER A 167 -7.17 -8.14 3.87
C SER A 167 -7.71 -8.82 2.61
N GLY A 168 -7.07 -8.61 1.45
CA GLY A 168 -7.60 -9.01 0.15
C GLY A 168 -8.87 -8.26 -0.27
N THR A 169 -9.28 -7.20 0.44
CA THR A 169 -10.53 -6.47 0.16
C THR A 169 -10.30 -5.11 -0.49
N GLY A 170 -9.05 -4.69 -0.69
CA GLY A 170 -8.72 -3.33 -1.10
C GLY A 170 -8.95 -2.27 -0.02
N ILE A 171 -9.15 -2.71 1.23
CA ILE A 171 -9.28 -1.85 2.41
C ILE A 171 -8.42 -2.48 3.51
N THR A 172 -7.62 -1.69 4.22
CA THR A 172 -6.80 -2.20 5.31
C THR A 172 -7.67 -2.78 6.42
N ALA A 173 -7.21 -3.86 7.06
CA ALA A 173 -7.97 -4.56 8.11
C ALA A 173 -7.90 -3.86 9.48
N ASP A 174 -7.81 -2.53 9.52
CA ASP A 174 -7.94 -1.77 10.77
C ASP A 174 -9.43 -1.69 11.16
N PRO A 175 -9.81 -2.07 12.39
CA PRO A 175 -11.22 -2.15 12.78
C PRO A 175 -11.90 -0.78 12.99
N GLN A 176 -11.14 0.32 13.03
CA GLN A 176 -11.67 1.66 13.29
C GLN A 176 -11.71 2.52 12.04
N LEU A 177 -10.62 2.53 11.26
CA LEU A 177 -10.44 3.43 10.12
C LEU A 177 -10.79 2.76 8.80
N GLY A 178 -10.32 1.54 8.54
CA GLY A 178 -10.46 0.86 7.26
C GLY A 178 -10.03 1.73 6.06
N VAL A 179 -8.75 1.77 5.74
CA VAL A 179 -8.21 2.69 4.73
C VAL A 179 -8.27 2.04 3.34
N PRO A 180 -8.91 2.65 2.32
CA PRO A 180 -8.82 2.19 0.95
C PRO A 180 -7.37 2.15 0.48
N GLU A 181 -6.96 1.04 -0.12
CA GLU A 181 -5.57 0.82 -0.54
C GLU A 181 -5.48 0.35 -1.99
N TRP A 182 -4.35 0.69 -2.62
CA TRP A 182 -4.03 0.29 -3.97
C TRP A 182 -2.66 -0.37 -3.99
N TRP A 183 -2.52 -1.38 -4.84
CA TRP A 183 -1.20 -1.78 -5.28
C TRP A 183 -0.79 -0.95 -6.50
N ARG A 184 0.30 -0.22 -6.36
CA ARG A 184 0.95 0.50 -7.45
C ARG A 184 1.96 -0.41 -8.14
N ARG A 185 1.83 -0.58 -9.46
CA ARG A 185 2.89 -1.14 -10.30
C ARG A 185 4.13 -0.27 -10.22
N TYR A 186 5.32 -0.88 -10.12
CA TYR A 186 6.57 -0.15 -10.15
C TYR A 186 6.64 0.76 -11.38
N ASP A 187 6.86 2.04 -11.11
CA ASP A 187 7.01 3.08 -12.11
C ASP A 187 7.85 4.21 -11.52
N ARG A 188 8.23 5.18 -12.34
CA ARG A 188 9.06 6.31 -11.92
C ARG A 188 8.41 7.11 -10.80
N VAL A 189 9.22 7.59 -9.85
CA VAL A 189 8.81 8.61 -8.89
C VAL A 189 8.48 9.88 -9.70
N PRO A 190 7.27 10.46 -9.55
CA PRO A 190 6.95 11.74 -10.18
C PRO A 190 7.83 12.88 -9.63
N GLY A 191 8.21 13.84 -10.48
CA GLY A 191 8.87 15.06 -10.03
C GLY A 191 8.02 15.83 -9.02
N GLY A 192 8.65 16.42 -8.01
CA GLY A 192 7.99 17.11 -6.90
C GLY A 192 7.43 16.19 -5.81
N SER A 193 7.69 14.88 -5.89
CA SER A 193 7.37 13.96 -4.79
C SER A 193 8.18 14.31 -3.54
N ARG A 194 7.64 14.03 -2.36
CA ARG A 194 8.23 14.39 -1.07
C ARG A 194 8.42 13.17 -0.19
N ILE A 195 9.43 13.18 0.66
CA ILE A 195 9.49 12.31 1.83
C ILE A 195 9.23 13.17 3.07
N VAL A 196 8.29 12.70 3.87
CA VAL A 196 7.83 13.38 5.08
C VAL A 196 8.11 12.46 6.27
N GLU A 197 8.75 13.03 7.29
CA GLU A 197 8.98 12.40 8.59
C GLU A 197 7.80 12.71 9.52
N HIS A 198 7.21 11.66 10.09
CA HIS A 198 6.20 11.71 11.14
C HIS A 198 6.81 11.22 12.44
N ARG A 199 6.99 12.10 13.41
CA ARG A 199 7.65 11.79 14.69
C ARG A 199 6.67 11.28 15.73
N ALA A 200 7.18 10.61 16.75
CA ALA A 200 6.37 10.08 17.86
C ALA A 200 5.60 11.17 18.64
N ASN A 201 6.06 12.42 18.62
CA ASN A 201 5.37 13.57 19.22
C ASN A 201 4.28 14.20 18.31
N GLY A 202 4.03 13.63 17.12
CA GLY A 202 3.06 14.14 16.14
C GLY A 202 3.59 15.23 15.21
N GLU A 203 4.85 15.65 15.36
CA GLU A 203 5.50 16.58 14.44
C GLU A 203 5.64 15.97 13.05
N ARG A 204 5.34 16.77 12.02
CA ARG A 204 5.43 16.40 10.61
C ARG A 204 6.44 17.30 9.92
N VAL A 205 7.52 16.72 9.39
CA VAL A 205 8.63 17.46 8.77
C VAL A 205 8.86 16.96 7.36
N GLU A 206 8.85 17.84 6.37
CA GLU A 206 9.31 17.49 5.03
C GLU A 206 10.84 17.39 5.05
N VAL A 207 11.39 16.24 4.65
CA VAL A 207 12.83 15.96 4.79
C VAL A 207 13.54 15.74 3.46
N ALA A 208 12.81 15.42 2.39
CA ALA A 208 13.38 15.32 1.05
C ALA A 208 12.37 15.62 -0.06
N VAL A 209 12.87 16.08 -1.20
CA VAL A 209 12.11 16.33 -2.43
C VAL A 209 12.77 15.61 -3.60
N TYR A 210 11.97 14.98 -4.46
CA TYR A 210 12.43 14.39 -5.70
C TYR A 210 12.39 15.43 -6.82
N GLN A 211 13.57 15.88 -7.26
CA GLN A 211 13.73 16.91 -8.30
C GLN A 211 13.62 16.35 -9.73
N GLY A 212 13.34 15.05 -9.87
CA GLY A 212 13.25 14.35 -11.15
C GLY A 212 14.45 13.45 -11.42
N GLU A 213 14.45 12.76 -12.57
CA GLU A 213 15.43 11.71 -12.86
C GLU A 213 16.88 12.21 -12.93
N VAL A 214 17.09 13.46 -13.34
CA VAL A 214 18.43 14.07 -13.47
C VAL A 214 19.05 14.39 -12.11
N PHE A 215 18.26 14.87 -11.16
CA PHE A 215 18.74 15.42 -9.89
C PHE A 215 18.53 14.47 -8.71
N GLY A 216 17.56 13.57 -8.80
CA GLY A 216 17.27 12.59 -7.75
C GLY A 216 16.56 13.18 -6.54
N TRP A 217 16.79 12.57 -5.38
CA TRP A 217 16.26 13.04 -4.09
C TRP A 217 17.24 14.00 -3.44
N GLU A 218 16.74 15.17 -3.03
CA GLU A 218 17.52 16.17 -2.31
C GLU A 218 16.91 16.41 -0.92
N PRO A 219 17.73 16.61 0.12
CA PRO A 219 17.24 16.98 1.44
C PRO A 219 16.63 18.38 1.42
N VAL A 220 15.55 18.59 2.18
CA VAL A 220 15.01 19.93 2.44
C VAL A 220 15.99 20.68 3.37
N ARG A 221 16.33 21.92 3.00
CA ARG A 221 17.21 22.80 3.78
C ARG A 221 16.42 23.70 4.71
#